data_AF-A0A2V9N3B4-F1
#
_entry.id   AF-A0A2V9N3B4-F1
#
_cell.length_a   1.000
_cell.length_b   1.000
_cell.length_c   1.000
_cell.angle_alpha   90.00
_cell.angle_beta   90.00
_cell.angle_gamma   90.00
#
_symmetry.space_group_name_H-M   'P 1'
#
loop_
_entity.id
_entity.type
_entity.pdbx_description
1 polymer ?
#
loop_
_entity_poly.entity_id
_entity_poly.type
_entity_poly.pdbx_seq_one_letter_code
_entity_poly.pdbx_strand_id
1 'polypeptide(L)'
;MATRRIFYIQKSAVFNRFWVWKKLPIWALVVLAFCSAASAQKSLVPAIEVFGGYSHLSLSTNQLGLENWTQMNGFDVAVTLPHIYKGLGITADASGNYAVAIEQYNYFIGPQYKWEFNHFQFVAHWLYGRAQTRVRQAGSTFTEPSDRQRSVALGGEIDVPLGNRISIRAVQADYVAASAFGANRNGLRLSTGLVVSFGKH
;
A
#
# COMPACT_ATOMS: atom_id res chain seq x y z
N MET A 1 70.80 -7.05 37.26
CA MET A 1 69.57 -6.24 37.17
C MET A 1 68.87 -6.65 35.88
N ALA A 2 67.87 -7.54 35.95
CA ALA A 2 67.20 -8.10 34.78
C ALA A 2 65.70 -8.22 35.07
N THR A 3 64.93 -7.43 34.33
CA THR A 3 63.49 -7.14 34.52
C THR A 3 62.63 -8.30 34.03
N ARG A 4 61.82 -8.90 34.92
CA ARG A 4 60.83 -9.93 34.57
C ARG A 4 59.62 -9.27 33.86
N ARG A 5 59.36 -9.66 32.60
CA ARG A 5 58.14 -9.28 31.87
C ARG A 5 56.99 -10.18 32.27
N ILE A 6 55.91 -9.57 32.75
CA ILE A 6 54.64 -10.20 33.12
C ILE A 6 53.76 -10.26 31.86
N PHE A 7 53.35 -11.46 31.44
CA PHE A 7 52.38 -11.66 30.36
C PHE A 7 50.95 -11.56 30.93
N TYR A 8 50.14 -10.65 30.37
CA TYR A 8 48.72 -10.55 30.64
C TYR A 8 47.94 -11.46 29.67
N ILE A 9 47.21 -12.44 30.20
CA ILE A 9 46.22 -13.24 29.45
C ILE A 9 44.88 -12.53 29.57
N GLN A 10 44.40 -11.88 28.50
CA GLN A 10 43.08 -11.28 28.47
C GLN A 10 42.04 -12.31 27.97
N LYS A 11 41.07 -12.62 28.84
CA LYS A 11 39.97 -13.57 28.61
C LYS A 11 39.12 -13.19 27.39
N SER A 12 38.82 -14.17 26.55
CA SER A 12 37.91 -14.08 25.40
C SER A 12 36.46 -13.82 25.85
N ALA A 13 35.81 -12.89 25.15
CA ALA A 13 34.42 -12.50 25.37
C ALA A 13 33.46 -13.58 24.84
N VAL A 14 32.96 -14.44 25.72
CA VAL A 14 31.79 -15.31 25.46
C VAL A 14 30.61 -14.73 26.23
N PHE A 15 30.00 -13.66 25.73
CA PHE A 15 28.79 -13.09 26.33
C PHE A 15 27.90 -12.45 25.27
N ASN A 16 27.21 -13.26 24.48
CA ASN A 16 25.99 -12.84 23.76
C ASN A 16 25.03 -13.98 23.40
N ARG A 17 25.35 -15.23 23.78
CA ARG A 17 24.54 -16.39 23.39
C ARG A 17 23.27 -16.58 24.23
N PHE A 18 23.13 -15.96 25.40
CA PHE A 18 21.98 -16.19 26.29
C PHE A 18 20.76 -15.28 26.03
N TRP A 19 20.92 -14.16 25.31
CA TRP A 19 19.85 -13.17 25.13
C TRP A 19 18.88 -13.52 23.99
N VAL A 20 19.39 -14.17 22.94
CA VAL A 20 18.60 -14.65 21.78
C VAL A 20 17.61 -15.76 22.18
N TRP A 21 17.94 -16.57 23.19
CA TRP A 21 17.19 -17.77 23.56
C TRP A 21 15.89 -17.46 24.31
N LYS A 22 15.79 -16.27 24.93
CA LYS A 22 14.54 -15.81 25.55
C LYS A 22 13.52 -15.28 24.54
N LYS A 23 13.95 -14.89 23.33
CA LYS A 23 13.07 -14.34 22.27
C LYS A 23 12.64 -15.37 21.22
N LEU A 24 13.36 -16.49 21.13
CA LEU A 24 13.03 -17.64 20.28
C LEU A 24 11.59 -18.18 20.47
N PRO A 25 11.05 -18.35 21.70
CA PRO A 25 9.68 -18.86 21.86
C PRO A 25 8.62 -17.86 21.38
N ILE A 26 8.88 -16.55 21.48
CA ILE A 26 7.97 -15.50 21.01
C ILE A 26 7.89 -15.52 19.48
N TRP A 27 9.03 -15.63 18.79
CA TRP A 27 9.04 -15.76 17.33
C TRP A 27 8.40 -17.07 16.87
N ALA A 28 8.63 -18.17 17.58
CA ALA A 28 7.97 -19.45 17.28
C ALA A 28 6.44 -19.37 17.45
N LEU A 29 5.96 -18.69 18.50
CA LEU A 29 4.53 -18.45 18.72
C LEU A 29 3.93 -17.53 17.65
N VAL A 30 4.63 -16.49 17.22
CA VAL A 30 4.21 -15.61 16.10
C VAL A 30 4.12 -16.41 14.80
N VAL A 31 5.11 -17.26 14.52
CA VAL A 31 5.12 -18.12 13.32
C VAL A 31 3.98 -19.15 13.39
N LEU A 32 3.74 -19.79 14.55
CA LEU A 32 2.64 -20.74 14.74
C LEU A 32 1.26 -20.08 14.63
N ALA A 33 1.11 -18.86 15.16
CA ALA A 33 -0.12 -18.08 15.03
C ALA A 33 -0.37 -17.69 13.56
N PHE A 34 0.68 -17.29 12.83
CA PHE A 34 0.59 -16.97 11.41
C PHE A 34 0.27 -18.21 10.55
N CYS A 35 0.86 -19.37 10.87
CA CYS A 35 0.55 -20.64 10.23
C CYS A 35 -0.91 -21.09 10.47
N SER A 36 -1.44 -20.87 11.67
CA SER A 36 -2.83 -21.20 12.00
C SER A 36 -3.83 -20.31 11.25
N ALA A 37 -3.52 -19.02 11.09
CA ALA A 37 -4.30 -18.10 10.27
C ALA A 37 -4.28 -18.46 8.76
N ALA A 38 -3.18 -19.04 8.28
CA ALA A 38 -3.07 -19.52 6.89
C ALA A 38 -3.86 -20.82 6.60
N SER A 39 -4.28 -21.55 7.64
CA SER A 39 -5.04 -22.80 7.54
C SER A 39 -6.56 -22.58 7.37
N ALA A 40 -7.09 -21.46 7.88
CA ALA A 40 -8.54 -21.20 7.93
C ALA A 40 -9.12 -20.51 6.69
N GLN A 41 -8.33 -20.29 5.64
CA GLN A 41 -8.74 -19.48 4.50
C GLN A 41 -9.57 -20.29 3.51
N LYS A 42 -10.86 -19.93 3.37
CA LYS A 42 -11.73 -20.45 2.31
C LYS A 42 -11.12 -20.15 0.94
N SER A 43 -11.24 -21.10 0.01
CA SER A 43 -10.77 -20.91 -1.36
C SER A 43 -11.58 -19.79 -2.02
N LEU A 44 -10.93 -18.65 -2.25
CA LEU A 44 -11.49 -17.57 -3.03
C LEU A 44 -11.67 -18.04 -4.47
N VAL A 45 -12.90 -17.97 -4.98
CA VAL A 45 -13.19 -18.32 -6.37
C VAL A 45 -12.33 -17.42 -7.28
N PRO A 46 -11.50 -17.98 -8.17
CA PRO A 46 -10.73 -17.20 -9.12
C PRO A 46 -11.68 -16.34 -9.95
N ALA A 47 -11.56 -15.02 -9.81
CA ALA A 47 -12.40 -14.05 -10.49
C ALA A 47 -11.56 -12.84 -10.85
N ILE A 48 -11.81 -12.27 -12.02
CA ILE A 48 -11.28 -10.95 -12.39
C ILE A 48 -12.17 -9.93 -11.70
N GLU A 49 -11.59 -9.02 -10.93
CA GLU A 49 -12.36 -7.99 -10.22
C GLU A 49 -12.03 -6.62 -10.82
N VAL A 50 -13.07 -5.86 -11.14
CA VAL A 50 -12.95 -4.50 -11.68
C VAL A 50 -13.61 -3.56 -10.71
N PHE A 51 -12.83 -2.65 -10.15
CA PHE A 51 -13.27 -1.57 -9.28
C PHE A 51 -13.41 -0.27 -10.07
N GLY A 52 -14.48 0.46 -9.81
CA GLY A 52 -14.68 1.83 -10.28
C GLY A 52 -15.41 2.65 -9.23
N GLY A 53 -14.86 3.81 -8.90
CA GLY A 53 -15.39 4.59 -7.80
C GLY A 53 -14.93 6.05 -7.76
N TYR A 54 -15.45 6.72 -6.75
CA TYR A 54 -15.04 8.06 -6.36
C TYR A 54 -13.75 8.00 -5.55
N SER A 55 -12.86 8.97 -5.76
CA SER A 55 -11.61 9.13 -5.01
C SER A 55 -11.50 10.53 -4.42
N HIS A 56 -10.99 10.60 -3.20
CA HIS A 56 -10.61 11.82 -2.51
C HIS A 56 -9.16 11.71 -2.07
N LEU A 57 -8.29 12.52 -2.66
CA LEU A 57 -6.86 12.56 -2.38
C LEU A 57 -6.52 13.82 -1.58
N SER A 58 -5.89 13.64 -0.43
CA SER A 58 -5.34 14.70 0.41
C SER A 58 -3.83 14.65 0.37
N LEU A 59 -3.18 15.67 -0.19
CA LEU A 59 -1.72 15.73 -0.33
C LEU A 59 -1.12 16.77 0.61
N SER A 60 -0.03 16.42 1.29
CA SER A 60 0.75 17.40 2.03
C SER A 60 1.59 18.25 1.07
N THR A 61 1.28 19.54 1.00
CA THR A 61 1.87 20.50 0.06
C THR A 61 2.94 21.38 0.73
N ASN A 62 3.45 20.99 1.91
CA ASN A 62 4.35 21.79 2.75
C ASN A 62 5.66 22.26 2.05
N GLN A 63 6.08 21.61 0.96
CA GLN A 63 7.28 21.99 0.19
C GLN A 63 7.00 22.89 -1.03
N LEU A 64 5.75 23.27 -1.29
CA LEU A 64 5.36 24.18 -2.38
C LEU A 64 4.91 25.56 -1.91
N GLY A 65 5.04 25.88 -0.61
CA GLY A 65 4.68 27.20 -0.07
C GLY A 65 3.17 27.49 -0.03
N LEU A 66 2.33 26.45 -0.12
CA LEU A 66 0.87 26.53 0.02
C LEU A 66 0.45 25.94 1.38
N GLU A 67 -0.59 26.50 2.01
CA GLU A 67 -1.09 26.04 3.31
C GLU A 67 -1.56 24.57 3.30
N ASN A 68 -1.26 23.88 4.40
CA ASN A 68 -1.95 22.74 5.00
C ASN A 68 -2.90 21.95 4.06
N TRP A 69 -2.41 20.85 3.51
CA TRP A 69 -3.17 19.79 2.83
C TRP A 69 -4.07 20.23 1.67
N THR A 70 -3.65 19.94 0.44
CA THR A 70 -4.49 20.15 -0.75
C THR A 70 -5.44 18.97 -0.92
N GLN A 71 -6.75 19.24 -0.81
CA GLN A 71 -7.80 18.26 -1.07
C GLN A 71 -8.15 18.24 -2.56
N MET A 72 -8.22 17.04 -3.14
CA MET A 72 -8.49 16.80 -4.55
C MET A 72 -9.56 15.72 -4.66
N ASN A 73 -10.51 15.91 -5.58
CA ASN A 73 -11.58 14.96 -5.82
C ASN A 73 -11.44 14.37 -7.22
N GLY A 74 -11.89 13.13 -7.40
CA GLY A 74 -11.75 12.48 -8.69
C GLY A 74 -12.30 11.07 -8.72
N PHE A 75 -11.67 10.26 -9.55
CA PHE A 75 -12.09 8.88 -9.78
C PHE A 75 -10.91 7.92 -9.57
N ASP A 76 -11.27 6.69 -9.24
CA ASP A 76 -10.36 5.58 -9.04
C ASP A 76 -10.88 4.35 -9.78
N VAL A 77 -9.98 3.68 -10.51
CA VAL A 77 -10.28 2.47 -11.26
C VAL A 77 -9.18 1.46 -11.02
N ALA A 78 -9.55 0.26 -10.61
CA ALA A 78 -8.60 -0.81 -10.41
C ALA A 78 -9.06 -2.11 -11.09
N VAL A 79 -8.10 -2.89 -11.56
CA VAL A 79 -8.33 -4.22 -12.12
C VAL A 79 -7.44 -5.21 -11.40
N THR A 80 -8.09 -6.20 -10.80
CA THR A 80 -7.46 -7.27 -10.04
C THR A 80 -7.55 -8.57 -10.83
N LEU A 81 -6.39 -9.18 -11.06
CA LEU A 81 -6.29 -10.50 -11.67
C LEU A 81 -6.76 -11.59 -10.70
N PRO A 82 -7.20 -12.76 -11.23
CA PRO A 82 -7.64 -13.87 -10.39
C PRO A 82 -6.59 -14.23 -9.35
N HIS A 83 -7.05 -14.44 -8.11
CA HIS A 83 -6.16 -14.75 -7.00
C HIS A 83 -5.34 -16.02 -7.31
N ILE A 84 -4.02 -15.85 -7.37
CA ILE A 84 -3.05 -16.89 -7.72
C ILE A 84 -2.98 -17.93 -6.60
N TYR A 85 -3.07 -17.50 -5.33
CA TYR A 85 -2.98 -18.40 -4.18
C TYR A 85 -3.73 -17.85 -2.96
N LYS A 86 -4.78 -18.54 -2.50
CA LYS A 86 -5.50 -18.27 -1.22
C LYS A 86 -5.77 -16.78 -0.91
N GLY A 87 -6.11 -15.99 -1.93
CA GLY A 87 -6.38 -14.55 -1.79
C GLY A 87 -5.23 -13.61 -2.17
N LEU A 88 -4.05 -14.11 -2.50
CA LEU A 88 -3.01 -13.33 -3.17
C LEU A 88 -3.39 -13.07 -4.63
N GLY A 89 -3.56 -11.80 -4.98
CA GLY A 89 -3.83 -11.33 -6.34
C GLY A 89 -2.81 -10.28 -6.78
N ILE A 90 -2.90 -9.88 -8.05
CA ILE A 90 -2.16 -8.75 -8.60
C ILE A 90 -3.17 -7.71 -9.06
N THR A 91 -2.96 -6.47 -8.68
CA THR A 91 -3.87 -5.36 -8.98
C THR A 91 -3.12 -4.27 -9.70
N ALA A 92 -3.76 -3.74 -10.74
CA ALA A 92 -3.37 -2.51 -11.41
C ALA A 92 -4.40 -1.44 -11.07
N ASP A 93 -3.95 -0.28 -10.62
CA ASP A 93 -4.75 0.83 -10.12
C ASP A 93 -4.41 2.09 -10.89
N ALA A 94 -5.44 2.85 -11.29
CA ALA A 94 -5.31 4.12 -11.97
C ALA A 94 -6.31 5.12 -11.38
N SER A 95 -5.80 6.26 -10.91
CA SER A 95 -6.62 7.34 -10.38
C SER A 95 -6.33 8.68 -11.06
N GLY A 96 -7.38 9.49 -11.19
CA GLY A 96 -7.31 10.86 -11.66
C GLY A 96 -7.99 11.77 -10.64
N ASN A 97 -7.20 12.62 -9.97
CA ASN A 97 -7.66 13.56 -8.95
C ASN A 97 -7.49 14.99 -9.45
N TYR A 98 -8.47 15.83 -9.18
CA TYR A 98 -8.55 17.20 -9.69
C TYR A 98 -8.77 18.20 -8.55
N ALA A 99 -8.04 19.30 -8.60
CA ALA A 99 -8.24 20.50 -7.79
C ALA A 99 -8.18 21.75 -8.69
N VAL A 100 -8.54 22.91 -8.13
CA VAL A 100 -8.70 24.17 -8.88
C VAL A 100 -7.47 24.54 -9.73
N ALA A 101 -6.26 24.25 -9.24
CA ALA A 101 -5.00 24.60 -9.91
C ALA A 101 -4.08 23.39 -10.19
N ILE A 102 -4.46 22.18 -9.77
CA ILE A 102 -3.57 21.00 -9.78
C ILE A 102 -4.38 19.77 -10.22
N GLU A 103 -3.80 18.97 -11.11
CA GLU A 103 -4.29 17.64 -11.45
C GLU A 103 -3.24 16.59 -11.08
N GLN A 104 -3.67 15.46 -10.54
CA GLN A 104 -2.79 14.36 -10.19
C GLN A 104 -3.32 13.04 -10.73
N TYR A 105 -2.51 12.42 -11.57
CA TYR A 105 -2.76 11.09 -12.13
C TYR A 105 -1.80 10.10 -11.49
N ASN A 106 -2.33 9.05 -10.88
CA ASN A 106 -1.49 7.98 -10.33
C ASN A 106 -1.77 6.67 -11.07
N TYR A 107 -0.71 5.93 -11.37
CA TYR A 107 -0.77 4.62 -11.99
C TYR A 107 0.08 3.68 -11.15
N PHE A 108 -0.54 2.68 -10.54
CA PHE A 108 0.12 1.73 -9.67
C PHE A 108 -0.14 0.29 -10.11
N ILE A 109 0.79 -0.59 -9.76
CA ILE A 109 0.66 -2.03 -9.92
C ILE A 109 1.32 -2.73 -8.73
N GLY A 110 0.71 -3.79 -8.23
CA GLY A 110 1.33 -4.56 -7.15
C GLY A 110 0.49 -5.70 -6.61
N PRO A 111 1.05 -6.44 -5.64
CA PRO A 111 0.32 -7.50 -4.96
C PRO A 111 -0.81 -6.95 -4.09
N GLN A 112 -1.91 -7.68 -4.06
CA GLN A 112 -2.95 -7.54 -3.06
C GLN A 112 -3.21 -8.87 -2.35
N TYR A 113 -3.71 -8.79 -1.14
CA TYR A 113 -4.09 -9.93 -0.34
C TYR A 113 -5.50 -9.75 0.20
N LYS A 114 -6.40 -10.65 -0.17
CA LYS A 114 -7.80 -10.63 0.24
C LYS A 114 -8.10 -11.73 1.24
N TRP A 115 -8.77 -11.37 2.34
CA TRP A 115 -9.34 -12.31 3.29
C TRP A 115 -10.83 -12.03 3.50
N GLU A 116 -11.62 -13.11 3.51
CA GLU A 116 -13.05 -13.01 3.78
C GLU A 116 -13.31 -13.32 5.25
N PHE A 117 -14.02 -12.43 5.93
CA PHE A 117 -14.46 -12.64 7.30
C PHE A 117 -15.98 -12.40 7.39
N ASN A 118 -16.71 -13.50 7.60
CA ASN A 118 -18.17 -13.53 7.64
C ASN A 118 -18.80 -13.03 6.32
N HIS A 119 -19.31 -11.79 6.30
CA HIS A 119 -19.91 -11.14 5.14
C HIS A 119 -19.06 -9.99 4.59
N PHE A 120 -17.86 -9.76 5.14
CA PHE A 120 -16.97 -8.67 4.72
C PHE A 120 -15.72 -9.25 4.08
N GLN A 121 -15.27 -8.63 2.99
CA GLN A 121 -14.01 -8.94 2.35
C GLN A 121 -13.04 -7.81 2.66
N PHE A 122 -11.95 -8.15 3.34
CA PHE A 122 -10.90 -7.20 3.63
C PHE A 122 -9.74 -7.44 2.68
N VAL A 123 -9.21 -6.37 2.11
CA VAL A 123 -8.09 -6.41 1.19
C VAL A 123 -6.98 -5.56 1.76
N ALA A 124 -5.74 -6.06 1.72
CA ALA A 124 -4.56 -5.25 1.92
C ALA A 124 -3.75 -5.25 0.63
N HIS A 125 -3.20 -4.11 0.23
CA HIS A 125 -2.36 -4.04 -0.96
C HIS A 125 -1.10 -3.23 -0.76
N TRP A 126 -0.13 -3.55 -1.61
CA TRP A 126 1.09 -2.79 -1.74
C TRP A 126 1.32 -2.55 -3.21
N LEU A 127 1.21 -1.30 -3.62
CA LEU A 127 1.25 -0.91 -5.03
C LEU A 127 2.45 0.00 -5.27
N TYR A 128 3.14 -0.22 -6.38
CA TYR A 128 4.26 0.59 -6.82
C TYR A 128 3.98 1.13 -8.22
N GLY A 129 4.40 2.36 -8.49
CA GLY A 129 4.12 2.96 -9.77
C GLY A 129 4.60 4.40 -9.91
N ARG A 130 3.81 5.18 -10.65
CA ARG A 130 4.15 6.55 -11.02
C ARG A 130 3.02 7.49 -10.69
N ALA A 131 3.38 8.63 -10.09
CA ALA A 131 2.49 9.77 -9.91
C ALA A 131 2.92 10.86 -10.91
N GLN A 132 1.94 11.44 -11.60
CA GLN A 132 2.13 12.56 -12.50
C GLN A 132 1.29 13.73 -12.01
N THR A 133 1.96 14.81 -11.60
CA THR A 133 1.31 16.05 -11.21
C THR A 133 1.38 17.05 -12.37
N ARG A 134 0.26 17.67 -12.69
CA ARG A 134 0.15 18.76 -13.67
C ARG A 134 -0.40 19.99 -12.96
N VAL A 135 0.17 21.16 -13.26
CA VAL A 135 -0.28 22.44 -12.70
C VAL A 135 -0.99 23.20 -13.79
N ARG A 136 -2.28 23.48 -13.58
CA ARG A 136 -3.09 24.26 -14.50
C ARG A 136 -2.91 25.74 -14.21
N GLN A 137 -2.14 26.42 -15.05
CA GLN A 137 -2.08 27.88 -15.01
C GLN A 137 -3.16 28.44 -15.95
N ALA A 138 -4.15 29.14 -15.39
CA ALA A 138 -5.19 29.77 -16.19
C ALA A 138 -4.59 30.81 -17.15
N GLY A 139 -4.71 30.58 -18.46
CA GLY A 139 -4.32 31.53 -19.50
C GLY A 139 -3.01 31.25 -20.27
N SER A 140 -2.33 30.13 -20.07
CA SER A 140 -1.14 29.76 -20.86
C SER A 140 -1.37 28.53 -21.75
N THR A 141 -1.19 28.69 -23.06
CA THR A 141 -1.22 27.62 -24.09
C THR A 141 0.13 26.91 -24.21
N PHE A 142 0.90 26.82 -23.12
CA PHE A 142 2.24 26.24 -23.12
C PHE A 142 2.28 24.98 -22.26
N THR A 143 2.90 23.93 -22.82
CA THR A 143 3.17 22.63 -22.21
C THR A 143 3.50 22.74 -20.73
N GLU A 144 2.52 22.39 -19.89
CA GLU A 144 2.62 22.51 -18.44
C GLU A 144 3.78 21.65 -17.89
N PRO A 145 4.52 22.10 -16.85
CA PRO A 145 5.53 21.30 -16.19
C PRO A 145 4.87 20.04 -15.60
N SER A 146 5.06 18.89 -16.25
CA SER A 146 4.62 17.60 -15.71
C SER A 146 5.77 16.97 -14.93
N ASP A 147 5.64 16.88 -13.62
CA ASP A 147 6.57 16.10 -12.80
C ASP A 147 6.13 14.63 -12.80
N ARG A 148 7.06 13.72 -13.11
CA ARG A 148 6.82 12.26 -13.12
C ARG A 148 7.65 11.63 -12.03
N GLN A 149 7.01 11.30 -10.92
CA GLN A 149 7.66 10.78 -9.74
C GLN A 149 7.34 9.29 -9.57
N ARG A 150 8.30 8.55 -9.02
CA ARG A 150 8.04 7.19 -8.55
C ARG A 150 7.25 7.29 -7.26
N SER A 151 6.25 6.44 -7.12
CA SER A 151 5.37 6.47 -5.96
C SER A 151 5.00 5.06 -5.53
N VAL A 152 4.75 4.92 -4.24
CA VAL A 152 4.26 3.70 -3.59
C VAL A 152 2.95 4.05 -2.91
N ALA A 153 1.95 3.18 -3.05
CA ALA A 153 0.72 3.22 -2.29
C ALA A 153 0.63 1.98 -1.39
N LEU A 154 0.37 2.20 -0.11
CA LEU A 154 0.16 1.16 0.89
C LEU A 154 -1.20 1.39 1.53
N GLY A 155 -2.05 0.37 1.52
CA GLY A 155 -3.43 0.58 1.95
C GLY A 155 -4.23 -0.70 2.11
N GLY A 156 -5.50 -0.50 2.39
CA GLY A 156 -6.45 -1.58 2.50
C GLY A 156 -7.87 -1.14 2.18
N GLU A 157 -8.71 -2.13 1.91
CA GLU A 157 -10.04 -1.99 1.34
C GLU A 157 -11.02 -2.90 2.09
N ILE A 158 -12.27 -2.44 2.19
CA ILE A 158 -13.37 -3.23 2.76
C ILE A 158 -14.47 -3.31 1.71
N ASP A 159 -14.66 -4.50 1.18
CA ASP A 159 -15.67 -4.82 0.18
C ASP A 159 -16.82 -5.62 0.82
N VAL A 160 -18.05 -5.19 0.54
CA VAL A 160 -19.30 -5.81 0.99
C VAL A 160 -19.96 -6.47 -0.23
N PRO A 161 -19.95 -7.81 -0.34
CA PRO A 161 -20.61 -8.52 -1.42
C PRO A 161 -22.13 -8.33 -1.33
N LEU A 162 -22.74 -7.81 -2.40
CA LEU A 162 -24.21 -7.74 -2.54
C LEU A 162 -24.79 -8.97 -3.22
N GLY A 163 -23.94 -9.77 -3.86
CA GLY A 163 -24.31 -11.02 -4.52
C GLY A 163 -23.08 -11.70 -5.11
N ASN A 164 -23.28 -12.61 -6.07
CA ASN A 164 -22.19 -13.43 -6.59
C ASN A 164 -21.22 -12.66 -7.50
N ARG A 165 -21.63 -11.52 -8.06
CA ARG A 165 -20.85 -10.77 -9.07
C ARG A 165 -20.60 -9.31 -8.73
N ILE A 166 -21.33 -8.75 -7.76
CA ILE A 166 -21.26 -7.32 -7.42
C ILE A 166 -20.96 -7.21 -5.94
N SER A 167 -19.94 -6.41 -5.62
CA SER A 167 -19.61 -5.98 -4.27
C SER A 167 -19.57 -4.46 -4.23
N ILE A 168 -19.95 -3.88 -3.10
CA ILE A 168 -19.73 -2.45 -2.83
C ILE A 168 -18.42 -2.31 -2.07
N ARG A 169 -17.53 -1.45 -2.55
CA ARG A 169 -16.36 -1.02 -1.79
C ARG A 169 -16.77 0.08 -0.83
N ALA A 170 -16.97 -0.30 0.43
CA ALA A 170 -17.39 0.63 1.47
C ALA A 170 -16.32 1.71 1.67
N VAL A 171 -15.06 1.31 1.76
CA VAL A 171 -13.92 2.22 1.88
C VAL A 171 -12.65 1.54 1.40
N GLN A 172 -11.80 2.31 0.74
CA GLN A 172 -10.40 2.03 0.47
C GLN A 172 -9.58 3.20 0.98
N ALA A 173 -8.55 2.91 1.77
CA ALA A 173 -7.70 3.92 2.38
C ALA A 173 -6.24 3.61 2.06
N ASP A 174 -5.61 4.48 1.29
CA ASP A 174 -4.24 4.32 0.81
C ASP A 174 -3.36 5.47 1.28
N TYR A 175 -2.24 5.11 1.89
CA TYR A 175 -1.12 6.01 2.12
C TYR A 175 -0.24 6.04 0.88
N VAL A 176 -0.22 7.18 0.21
CA VAL A 176 0.57 7.40 -1.01
C VAL A 176 1.83 8.17 -0.65
N ALA A 177 2.99 7.54 -0.87
CA ALA A 177 4.30 8.17 -0.73
C ALA A 177 4.92 8.36 -2.11
N ALA A 178 5.19 9.60 -2.50
CA ALA A 178 5.94 9.91 -3.71
C ALA A 178 7.41 10.14 -3.34
N SER A 179 8.30 9.24 -3.77
CA SER A 179 9.74 9.39 -3.57
C SER A 179 10.36 10.08 -4.78
N ALA A 180 10.32 11.41 -4.79
CA ALA A 180 11.36 12.18 -5.44
C ALA A 180 12.51 12.30 -4.44
N PHE A 181 13.71 11.87 -4.83
CA PHE A 181 14.95 11.97 -4.04
C PHE A 181 15.04 13.28 -3.22
N GLY A 182 14.65 13.24 -1.93
CA GLY A 182 14.81 14.34 -0.96
C GLY A 182 13.55 15.15 -0.60
N ALA A 183 12.37 14.87 -1.17
CA ALA A 183 11.13 15.59 -0.87
C ALA A 183 10.02 14.61 -0.45
N ASN A 184 9.83 14.41 0.85
CA ASN A 184 8.79 13.52 1.40
C ASN A 184 7.39 14.13 1.16
N ARG A 185 6.81 13.88 -0.01
CA ARG A 185 5.40 14.13 -0.28
C ARG A 185 4.60 12.90 0.10
N ASN A 186 3.88 13.01 1.21
CA ASN A 186 2.92 12.01 1.64
C ASN A 186 1.49 12.49 1.41
N GLY A 187 0.62 11.55 1.09
CA GLY A 187 -0.79 11.78 0.89
C GLY A 187 -1.63 10.64 1.40
N LEU A 188 -2.90 10.94 1.63
CA LEU A 188 -3.92 9.96 1.96
C LEU A 188 -4.96 9.99 0.84
N ARG A 189 -5.22 8.82 0.25
CA ARG A 189 -6.30 8.61 -0.72
C ARG A 189 -7.39 7.80 -0.07
N LEU A 190 -8.63 8.29 -0.17
CA LEU A 190 -9.83 7.59 0.23
C LEU A 190 -10.69 7.33 -1.00
N SER A 191 -11.05 6.08 -1.25
CA SER A 191 -11.88 5.70 -2.40
C SER A 191 -13.11 4.89 -1.93
N THR A 192 -14.21 5.00 -2.67
CA THR A 192 -15.44 4.21 -2.46
C THR A 192 -16.15 4.01 -3.80
N GLY A 193 -16.83 2.87 -3.98
CA GLY A 193 -17.48 2.58 -5.26
C GLY A 193 -17.95 1.15 -5.40
N LEU A 194 -17.95 0.66 -6.64
CA LEU A 194 -18.46 -0.64 -7.01
C LEU A 194 -17.34 -1.55 -7.50
N VAL A 195 -17.41 -2.82 -7.13
CA VAL A 195 -16.53 -3.88 -7.57
C VAL A 195 -17.36 -4.93 -8.30
N VAL A 196 -16.98 -5.23 -9.53
CA VAL A 196 -17.62 -6.27 -10.34
C VAL A 196 -16.66 -7.44 -10.48
N SER A 197 -17.07 -8.61 -10.00
CA SER A 197 -16.34 -9.86 -10.14
C SER A 197 -16.85 -10.66 -11.35
N PHE A 198 -15.97 -10.94 -12.30
CA PHE A 198 -16.21 -11.79 -13.46
C PHE A 198 -15.59 -13.18 -13.24
N GLY A 199 -16.31 -14.24 -13.59
CA GLY A 199 -15.83 -15.63 -13.45
C GLY A 199 -16.34 -16.38 -12.22
N LYS A 200 -17.11 -15.73 -11.34
CA LYS A 200 -17.89 -16.41 -10.29
C LYS A 200 -19.14 -17.05 -10.93
N HIS A 201 -19.14 -18.37 -11.06
CA HIS A 201 -20.27 -19.19 -11.53
C HIS A 201 -20.95 -19.89 -10.36
#